data_AF-A0A9P3C2S8-F1
#
_entry.id   AF-A0A9P3C2S8-F1
#
_cell.length_a   1.000
_cell.length_b   1.000
_cell.length_c   1.000
_cell.angle_alpha   90.00
_cell.angle_beta   90.00
_cell.angle_gamma   90.00
#
_symmetry.space_group_name_H-M   'P 1'
#
loop_
_entity.id
_entity.type
_entity.pdbx_description
1 polymer ?
#
loop_
_entity_poly.entity_id
_entity_poly.type
_entity_poly.pdbx_seq_one_letter_code
_entity_poly.pdbx_strand_id
1 'polypeptide(L)'
;LKEITWQVHVYGDSKQEMEDWCRDNRVPLHVFPWDEKYQTVGFARDAAYLIRPDTYVAVAEPSGRPERFEQYLEENRIRLV
;
A
#
# COMPACT_ATOMS: atom_id res chain seq x y z
N LEU A 1 1.22 9.52 10.13
CA LEU A 1 -0.12 8.96 9.89
C LEU A 1 -1.11 9.78 10.71
N LYS A 2 -1.88 10.66 10.06
CA LYS A 2 -2.82 11.56 10.74
C LYS A 2 -4.29 11.10 10.62
N GLU A 3 -4.54 10.09 9.78
CA GLU A 3 -5.88 9.58 9.49
C GLU A 3 -5.98 8.13 9.94
N ILE A 4 -7.04 7.81 10.67
CA ILE A 4 -7.39 6.46 11.11
C ILE A 4 -8.20 5.81 9.98
N THR A 5 -7.51 5.48 8.89
CA THR A 5 -8.09 4.90 7.68
C THR A 5 -7.11 3.94 7.02
N TRP A 6 -7.63 3.09 6.13
CA TRP A 6 -6.81 2.29 5.23
C TRP A 6 -5.97 3.20 4.35
N GLN A 7 -4.69 2.87 4.17
CA GLN A 7 -3.74 3.67 3.39
C GLN A 7 -2.87 2.75 2.55
N VAL A 8 -2.36 3.23 1.42
CA VAL A 8 -1.30 2.54 0.66
C VAL A 8 -0.03 3.36 0.75
N HIS A 9 1.06 2.72 1.11
CA HIS A 9 2.39 3.30 1.07
C HIS A 9 3.20 2.67 -0.06
N VAL A 10 3.89 3.49 -0.84
CA VAL A 10 4.88 3.05 -1.83
C VAL A 10 6.20 3.75 -1.51
N TYR A 11 7.29 2.98 -1.50
CA TYR A 11 8.65 3.49 -1.31
C TYR A 11 9.40 3.38 -2.64
N GLY A 12 9.47 4.47 -3.39
CA GLY A 12 9.91 4.51 -4.79
C GLY A 12 8.81 5.08 -5.68
N ASP A 13 8.66 4.50 -6.87
CA ASP A 13 7.68 4.94 -7.86
C ASP A 13 6.42 4.05 -7.81
N SER A 14 5.25 4.68 -7.80
CA SER A 14 3.96 3.97 -7.86
C SER A 14 3.67 3.52 -9.29
N LYS A 15 3.05 2.34 -9.43
CA LYS A 15 2.52 1.88 -10.71
C LYS A 15 1.18 2.53 -11.00
N GLN A 16 0.86 2.73 -12.28
CA GLN A 16 -0.41 3.31 -12.70
C GLN A 16 -1.59 2.47 -12.20
N GLU A 17 -1.47 1.15 -12.23
CA GLU A 17 -2.50 0.22 -11.74
C GLU A 17 -2.76 0.41 -10.23
N MET A 18 -1.71 0.71 -9.45
CA MET A 18 -1.84 0.98 -8.02
C MET A 18 -2.49 2.35 -7.76
N GLU A 19 -2.12 3.36 -8.52
CA GLU A 19 -2.74 4.70 -8.44
C GLU A 19 -4.23 4.63 -8.79
N ASP A 20 -4.57 3.89 -9.84
CA ASP A 20 -5.93 3.67 -10.29
C ASP A 20 -6.74 2.93 -9.23
N TRP A 21 -6.19 1.85 -8.67
CA TRP A 21 -6.82 1.10 -7.60
C TRP A 21 -7.08 1.97 -6.37
N CYS A 22 -6.10 2.78 -5.95
CA CYS A 22 -6.25 3.68 -4.80
C CYS A 22 -7.36 4.72 -5.05
N ARG A 23 -7.41 5.29 -6.25
CA ARG A 23 -8.45 6.26 -6.64
C ARG A 23 -9.84 5.63 -6.65
N ASP A 24 -9.98 4.45 -7.25
CA ASP A 24 -11.27 3.78 -7.41
C ASP A 24 -11.82 3.29 -6.05
N ASN A 25 -10.93 2.85 -5.15
CA ASN A 25 -11.27 2.42 -3.80
C ASN A 25 -11.26 3.54 -2.76
N ARG A 26 -10.92 4.78 -3.16
CA ARG A 26 -10.79 5.96 -2.27
C ARG A 26 -9.83 5.74 -1.10
N VAL A 27 -8.74 5.02 -1.35
CA VAL A 27 -7.67 4.78 -0.38
C VAL A 27 -6.57 5.83 -0.59
N PRO A 28 -6.17 6.60 0.44
CA PRO A 28 -5.03 7.50 0.33
C PRO A 28 -3.75 6.76 -0.07
N LEU A 29 -3.12 7.25 -1.13
CA LEU A 29 -1.81 6.78 -1.60
C LEU A 29 -0.72 7.74 -1.12
N HIS A 30 0.29 7.19 -0.45
CA HIS A 30 1.48 7.90 -0.01
C HIS A 30 2.71 7.33 -0.72
N VAL A 31 3.27 8.13 -1.62
CA VAL A 31 4.49 7.79 -2.36
C VAL A 31 5.67 8.51 -1.71
N PHE A 32 6.65 7.74 -1.25
CA PHE A 32 7.88 8.24 -0.66
C PHE A 32 9.02 8.05 -1.67
N PRO A 33 9.71 9.11 -2.12
CA PRO A 33 10.86 8.97 -3.00
C PRO A 33 11.88 7.99 -2.42
N TRP A 34 12.44 7.12 -3.27
CA TRP A 34 13.37 6.09 -2.80
C TRP A 34 14.61 6.70 -2.14
N ASP A 35 15.02 6.09 -1.03
CA ASP A 35 16.23 6.40 -0.27
C ASP A 35 16.85 5.05 0.13
N GLU A 36 18.17 4.90 -0.03
CA GLU A 36 18.88 3.65 0.29
C GLU A 36 18.65 3.18 1.73
N LYS A 37 18.36 4.10 2.67
CA LYS A 37 18.03 3.74 4.05
C LYS A 37 16.79 2.85 4.14
N TYR A 38 15.84 2.97 3.22
CA TYR A 38 14.62 2.16 3.23
C TYR A 38 14.91 0.68 3.03
N GLN A 39 15.90 0.35 2.19
CA GLN A 39 16.36 -1.02 2.05
C GLN A 39 16.90 -1.60 3.35
N THR A 40 17.65 -0.79 4.11
CA THR A 40 18.28 -1.25 5.37
C THR A 40 17.26 -1.57 6.46
N VAL A 41 16.05 -1.01 6.37
CA VAL A 41 14.94 -1.26 7.31
C VAL A 41 13.89 -2.22 6.75
N GLY A 42 14.17 -2.88 5.62
CA GLY A 42 13.35 -3.97 5.07
C GLY A 42 12.28 -3.55 4.06
N PHE A 43 12.26 -2.29 3.60
CA PHE A 43 11.40 -1.92 2.48
C PHE A 43 12.00 -2.36 1.14
N ALA A 44 11.13 -2.76 0.22
CA ALA A 44 11.48 -3.05 -1.15
C ALA A 44 11.16 -1.83 -2.03
N ARG A 45 12.06 -1.55 -2.97
CA ARG A 45 11.90 -0.46 -3.92
C ARG A 45 10.69 -0.71 -4.82
N ASP A 46 9.88 0.31 -5.00
CA ASP A 46 8.66 0.34 -5.83
C ASP A 46 7.58 -0.66 -5.37
N ALA A 47 7.73 -1.22 -4.17
CA ALA A 47 6.75 -2.11 -3.56
C ALA A 47 5.61 -1.31 -2.91
N ALA A 48 4.43 -1.93 -2.88
CA ALA A 48 3.24 -1.35 -2.28
C ALA A 48 2.91 -2.04 -0.96
N TYR A 49 2.50 -1.25 0.02
CA TYR A 49 2.17 -1.70 1.37
C TYR A 49 0.77 -1.21 1.72
N LEU A 50 -0.16 -2.13 1.91
CA LEU A 50 -1.49 -1.82 2.43
C LEU A 50 -1.43 -1.70 3.95
N ILE A 51 -1.73 -0.52 4.45
CA ILE A 51 -1.68 -0.16 5.86
C ILE A 51 -3.10 -0.10 6.42
N ARG A 52 -3.30 -0.78 7.55
CA ARG A 52 -4.57 -0.82 8.29
C ARG A 52 -4.77 0.47 9.10
N PRO A 53 -6.02 0.80 9.46
CA PRO A 53 -6.30 1.96 10.32
C PRO A 53 -5.58 1.95 11.69
N ASP A 54 -5.20 0.77 12.18
CA ASP A 54 -4.43 0.57 13.42
C ASP A 54 -2.90 0.62 13.21
N THR A 55 -2.44 1.07 12.04
CA THR A 55 -1.03 1.27 11.64
C THR A 55 -0.22 0.01 11.33
N TYR A 56 -0.84 -1.18 11.36
CA TYR A 56 -0.18 -2.42 10.94
C TYR A 56 -0.21 -2.59 9.42
N VAL A 57 0.81 -3.26 8.88
CA VAL A 57 0.82 -3.70 7.48
C VAL A 57 -0.11 -4.89 7.33
N ALA A 58 -1.13 -4.77 6.48
CA ALA A 58 -2.00 -5.86 6.06
C ALA A 58 -1.35 -6.70 4.95
N VAL A 59 -0.78 -6.03 3.95
CA VAL A 59 -0.13 -6.67 2.80
C VAL A 59 1.14 -5.91 2.46
N ALA A 60 2.22 -6.65 2.20
CA ALA A 60 3.43 -6.16 1.56
C ALA A 60 3.52 -6.83 0.19
N GLU A 61 3.40 -6.06 -0.88
CA GLU A 61 3.38 -6.55 -2.27
C GLU A 61 4.62 -6.04 -3.02
N PRO A 62 5.66 -6.89 -3.19
CA PRO A 62 6.92 -6.49 -3.81
C PRO A 62 6.79 -6.04 -5.27
N SER A 63 5.78 -6.51 -5.99
CA SER A 63 5.57 -6.11 -7.39
C SER A 63 4.95 -4.72 -7.54
N GLY A 64 4.44 -4.13 -6.45
CA GLY A 64 3.74 -2.85 -6.47
C GLY A 64 2.37 -2.89 -7.15
N ARG A 65 1.83 -4.08 -7.46
CA ARG A 65 0.53 -4.24 -8.11
C ARG A 65 -0.61 -4.49 -7.10
N PRO A 66 -1.87 -4.14 -7.41
CA PRO A 66 -2.96 -4.18 -6.44
C PRO A 66 -3.62 -5.56 -6.26
N GLU A 67 -3.35 -6.57 -7.09
CA GLU A 67 -4.14 -7.82 -7.09
C GLU A 67 -4.06 -8.54 -5.74
N ARG A 68 -2.90 -8.47 -5.06
CA ARG A 68 -2.75 -9.08 -3.73
C ARG A 68 -3.57 -8.36 -2.67
N PHE A 69 -3.82 -7.05 -2.82
CA PHE A 69 -4.68 -6.27 -1.92
C PHE A 69 -6.14 -6.72 -2.09
N GLU A 70 -6.60 -6.83 -3.34
CA GLU A 70 -7.96 -7.33 -3.63
C GLU A 70 -8.18 -8.73 -3.06
N GLN A 71 -7.25 -9.65 -3.34
CA GLN A 71 -7.30 -11.01 -2.80
C GLN A 71 -7.36 -10.99 -1.26
N TYR A 72 -6.52 -10.19 -0.60
CA TYR A 72 -6.51 -10.10 0.86
C TYR A 72 -7.85 -9.57 1.41
N LEU A 73 -8.41 -8.53 0.80
CA LEU A 73 -9.67 -7.93 1.24
C LEU A 73 -10.83 -8.92 1.06
N GLU A 74 -10.86 -9.65 -0.05
CA GLU A 74 -11.86 -10.69 -0.31
C GLU A 74 -11.77 -11.87 0.67
N GLU A 75 -10.56 -12.42 0.85
CA GLU A 75 -10.29 -13.55 1.76
C GLU A 75 -10.73 -13.24 3.19
N ASN A 76 -10.54 -12.00 3.63
CA ASN A 76 -10.85 -11.55 4.98
C ASN A 76 -12.22 -10.85 5.10
N ARG A 77 -12.97 -10.73 4.01
CA ARG A 77 -14.27 -10.02 3.92
C ARG A 77 -14.20 -8.59 4.47
N ILE A 78 -13.09 -7.91 4.20
CA ILE A 78 -12.83 -6.56 4.66
C ILE A 78 -13.42 -5.56 3.67
N ARG A 79 -14.03 -4.49 4.19
CA ARG A 79 -14.45 -3.34 3.39
C ARG A 79 -13.59 -2.14 3.73
N LEU A 80 -13.19 -1.41 2.69
CA LEU A 80 -12.50 -0.13 2.78
C LEU A 80 -13.59 0.94 2.99
N VAL A 81 -13.97 1.19 4.24
CA VAL A 81 -14.95 2.20 4.66
C VAL A 81 -14.39 3.06 5.77
#